data_AF-A0A0R1JWX6-F1
#
_entry.id   AF-A0A0R1JWX6-F1
#
_cell.length_a   1.000
_cell.length_b   1.000
_cell.length_c   1.000
_cell.angle_alpha   90.00
_cell.angle_beta   90.00
_cell.angle_gamma   90.00
#
_symmetry.space_group_name_H-M   'P 1'
#
loop_
_entity.id
_entity.type
_entity.pdbx_description
1 polymer ?
#
loop_
_entity_poly.entity_id
_entity_poly.type
_entity_poly.pdbx_seq_one_letter_code
_entity_poly.pdbx_strand_id
1 'polypeptide(L)' 'MAYLSTQDQDLILHILLQIDDPAYLAHFQDPSTEEAWLQANEAFIQHDLQRFFPATIDTADPETWRYIRGQLLHVAERGH' A
#
# COMPACT_ATOMS: atom_id res chain seq x y z
N MET A 1 1.57 20.65 6.61
CA MET A 1 0.93 19.43 6.09
C MET A 1 1.31 19.37 4.62
N ALA A 2 2.20 18.45 4.28
CA ALA A 2 2.68 18.29 2.92
C ALA A 2 1.70 17.33 2.26
N TYR A 3 0.71 17.88 1.57
CA TYR A 3 -0.26 17.08 0.84
C TYR A 3 0.48 16.23 -0.21
N LEU A 4 0.20 14.93 -0.25
CA LEU A 4 0.68 14.04 -1.30
C LEU A 4 0.28 14.61 -2.66
N SER A 5 1.25 14.90 -3.53
CA SER A 5 0.94 15.48 -4.83
C SER A 5 0.15 14.49 -5.68
N THR A 6 -0.65 14.98 -6.63
CA THR A 6 -1.38 14.10 -7.55
C THR A 6 -0.44 13.19 -8.34
N GLN A 7 0.77 13.68 -8.67
CA GLN A 7 1.79 12.90 -9.37
C GLN A 7 2.33 11.76 -8.49
N ASP A 8 2.54 12.00 -7.19
CA ASP A 8 2.96 10.97 -6.25
C ASP A 8 1.88 9.91 -6.04
N GLN A 9 0.61 10.34 -5.99
CA GLN A 9 -0.54 9.44 -5.90
C GLN A 9 -0.66 8.50 -7.11
N ASP A 10 -0.54 9.05 -8.33
CA ASP A 10 -0.57 8.29 -9.57
C ASP A 10 0.59 7.29 -9.65
N LEU A 11 1.79 7.74 -9.26
CA LEU A 11 2.98 6.90 -9.18
C LEU A 11 2.81 5.76 -8.17
N ILE A 12 2.22 6.06 -7.01
CA ILE A 12 1.93 5.06 -5.98
C ILE A 12 1.00 4.00 -6.52
N LEU A 13 -0.12 4.40 -7.12
CA LEU A 13 -1.07 3.48 -7.70
C LEU A 13 -0.44 2.65 -8.83
N HIS A 14 0.34 3.28 -9.70
CA HIS A 14 1.00 2.59 -10.82
C HIS A 14 1.95 1.50 -10.32
N ILE A 15 2.76 1.78 -9.29
CA ILE A 15 3.67 0.80 -8.70
C ILE A 15 2.88 -0.31 -8.01
N LEU A 16 1.85 0.01 -7.21
CA LEU A 16 1.03 -0.99 -6.53
C LEU A 16 0.33 -1.93 -7.51
N LEU A 17 -0.14 -1.43 -8.67
CA LEU A 17 -0.74 -2.26 -9.73
C LEU A 17 0.28 -3.16 -10.44
N GLN A 18 1.57 -2.84 -10.38
CA GLN A 18 2.65 -3.67 -10.94
C GLN A 18 3.16 -4.71 -9.95
N ILE A 19 2.83 -4.58 -8.66
CA ILE A 19 3.19 -5.57 -7.64
C ILE A 19 2.22 -6.74 -7.77
N ASP A 20 2.64 -7.74 -8.56
CA ASP A 20 1.98 -9.03 -8.73
C ASP A 20 2.32 -10.00 -7.56
N ASP A 21 2.49 -9.47 -6.35
CA ASP A 21 2.85 -10.30 -5.19
C ASP A 21 1.58 -10.77 -4.45
N PRO A 22 1.29 -12.09 -4.46
CA PRO A 22 0.11 -12.64 -3.82
C PRO A 22 0.09 -12.44 -2.30
N ALA A 23 1.23 -12.09 -1.67
CA ALA A 23 1.27 -11.76 -0.25
C ALA A 23 0.55 -10.44 0.08
N TYR A 24 0.53 -9.49 -0.85
CA TYR A 24 -0.25 -8.24 -0.71
C TYR A 24 -1.69 -8.38 -1.22
N LEU A 25 -1.93 -9.35 -2.11
CA LEU A 25 -3.25 -9.73 -2.61
C LEU A 25 -3.87 -10.87 -1.79
N ALA A 26 -3.47 -11.03 -0.53
CA ALA A 26 -4.07 -12.03 0.34
C ALA A 26 -5.58 -11.77 0.42
N HIS A 27 -6.38 -12.68 -0.13
CA HIS A 27 -7.84 -12.61 -0.07
C HIS A 27 -8.29 -12.87 1.37
N PHE A 28 -8.33 -11.82 2.19
CA PHE A 28 -8.96 -11.89 3.50
C PHE A 28 -10.47 -11.97 3.29
N GLN A 29 -11.10 -13.05 3.75
CA GLN A 29 -12.56 -13.18 3.71
C GLN A 29 -13.28 -12.21 4.65
N ASP A 30 -12.56 -11.65 5.63
CA ASP A 30 -13.10 -10.74 6.63
C ASP A 30 -12.21 -9.47 6.73
N PRO A 31 -12.79 -8.27 6.57
CA PRO A 31 -12.05 -7.01 6.60
C PRO A 31 -11.41 -6.72 7.97
N SER A 32 -11.96 -7.27 9.06
CA SER A 32 -11.38 -7.15 10.41
C SER A 32 -10.07 -7.95 10.53
N THR A 33 -9.96 -9.05 9.77
CA THR A 33 -8.76 -9.89 9.74
C THR A 33 -7.68 -9.27 8.87
N GLU A 34 -8.08 -8.63 7.77
CA GLU A 34 -7.19 -7.85 6.92
C GLU A 34 -6.56 -6.68 7.69
N GLU A 35 -7.38 -5.90 8.40
CA GLU A 35 -6.88 -4.75 9.15
C GLU A 35 -5.93 -5.16 10.27
N ALA A 36 -6.25 -6.25 10.99
CA ALA A 36 -5.37 -6.82 12.02
C ALA A 36 -4.06 -7.36 11.43
N TRP A 37 -4.10 -8.00 10.26
CA TRP A 37 -2.92 -8.48 9.57
C TRP A 37 -2.04 -7.33 9.07
N LEU A 38 -2.64 -6.31 8.43
CA LEU A 38 -1.93 -5.11 7.99
C LEU A 38 -1.27 -4.40 9.17
N GLN A 39 -1.96 -4.29 10.30
CA GLN A 39 -1.41 -3.64 11.49
C GLN A 39 -0.28 -4.46 12.13
N ALA A 40 -0.39 -5.80 12.14
CA ALA A 40 0.66 -6.68 12.64
C ALA A 40 1.91 -6.71 11.73
N ASN A 41 1.73 -6.50 10.42
CA ASN A 41 2.81 -6.57 9.43
C ASN A 41 3.23 -5.18 8.90
N GLU A 42 2.67 -4.10 9.45
CA GLU A 42 2.82 -2.72 8.93
C GLU A 42 4.28 -2.35 8.65
N ALA A 43 5.16 -2.52 9.64
CA ALA A 43 6.58 -2.19 9.51
C ALA A 43 7.29 -3.05 8.45
N PHE A 44 6.89 -4.32 8.29
CA PHE A 44 7.45 -5.20 7.26
C PHE A 44 6.98 -4.77 5.87
N ILE A 45 5.69 -4.47 5.73
CA ILE A 45 5.08 -4.04 4.46
C ILE A 45 5.67 -2.70 4.03
N GLN A 46 5.78 -1.72 4.94
CA GLN A 46 6.43 -0.44 4.65
C GLN A 46 7.85 -0.65 4.14
N HIS A 47 8.66 -1.42 4.87
CA HIS A 47 10.06 -1.65 4.50
C HIS A 47 10.21 -2.39 3.16
N ASP A 48 9.33 -3.35 2.87
CA ASP A 48 9.39 -4.07 1.61
C ASP A 48 8.86 -3.24 0.44
N LEU A 49 7.73 -2.54 0.61
CA LEU A 49 7.18 -1.61 -0.37
C LEU A 49 8.16 -0.48 -0.72
N GLN A 50 8.93 0.01 0.26
CA GLN A 50 9.96 1.03 0.05
C GLN A 50 10.98 0.65 -1.03
N ARG A 51 11.18 -0.66 -1.29
CA ARG A 51 12.09 -1.15 -2.33
C ARG A 51 11.57 -0.93 -3.75
N PHE A 52 10.25 -0.87 -3.91
CA PHE A 52 9.58 -0.62 -5.18
C PHE A 52 9.36 0.88 -5.41
N PHE A 53 9.27 1.65 -4.32
CA PHE A 53 9.09 3.08 -4.38
C PHE A 53 10.42 3.84 -4.58
N PRO A 54 10.43 4.89 -5.41
CA PRO A 54 11.58 5.78 -5.48
C PRO A 54 11.74 6.57 -4.17
N ALA A 55 12.95 7.09 -3.90
CA ALA A 55 13.25 7.85 -2.69
C ALA A 55 12.43 9.14 -2.50
N THR A 56 11.66 9.55 -3.51
CA THR A 56 10.70 10.66 -3.42
C THR A 56 9.41 10.28 -2.69
N ILE A 57 9.13 8.97 -2.55
CA ILE A 57 7.98 8.42 -1.84
C ILE A 57 8.50 7.72 -0.58
N ASP A 58 8.16 8.27 0.58
CA ASP A 58 8.53 7.70 1.87
C ASP A 58 7.36 6.89 2.43
N THR A 59 7.50 5.57 2.46
CA THR A 59 6.47 4.67 2.99
C THR A 59 6.34 4.74 4.51
N ALA A 60 7.30 5.33 5.22
CA ALA A 60 7.23 5.59 6.64
C ALA A 60 6.51 6.92 6.96
N ASP A 61 6.29 7.78 5.96
CA ASP A 61 5.49 8.98 6.13
C ASP A 61 4.01 8.62 6.38
N PRO A 62 3.37 9.13 7.46
CA PRO A 62 2.00 8.76 7.80
C PRO A 62 0.96 9.11 6.74
N GLU A 63 1.12 10.21 5.98
CA GLU A 63 0.16 10.60 4.93
C GLU A 63 0.30 9.67 3.72
N THR A 64 1.53 9.39 3.31
CA THR A 64 1.89 8.46 2.24
C THR A 64 1.41 7.05 2.56
N TRP A 65 1.71 6.57 3.76
CA TRP A 65 1.30 5.25 4.22
C TRP A 65 -0.21 5.09 4.26
N ARG A 66 -0.93 6.12 4.73
CA ARG A 66 -2.40 6.12 4.73
C ARG A 66 -2.95 6.00 3.32
N TYR A 67 -2.36 6.67 2.33
CA TYR A 67 -2.76 6.54 0.93
C TYR A 67 -2.47 5.14 0.38
N ILE A 68 -1.26 4.62 0.60
CA ILE A 68 -0.84 3.27 0.19
C ILE A 68 -1.80 2.21 0.77
N ARG A 69 -2.11 2.27 2.07
CA ARG A 69 -3.07 1.34 2.71
C ARG A 69 -4.45 1.40 2.05
N GLY A 70 -4.95 2.60 1.75
CA GLY A 70 -6.23 2.76 1.06
C GLY A 70 -6.23 2.15 -0.34
N GLN A 71 -5.12 2.23 -1.07
CA GLN A 71 -5.00 1.60 -2.40
C GLN A 71 -4.82 0.08 -2.33
N LEU A 72 -4.07 -0.45 -1.36
CA LEU A 72 -3.91 -1.90 -1.17
C LEU A 72 -5.28 -2.61 -0.98
N LEU A 73 -6.13 -2.03 -0.13
CA LEU A 73 -7.54 -2.46 0.05
C LEU A 73 -8.29 -2.48 -1.29
N HIS A 74 -8.18 -1.40 -2.06
CA HIS A 74 -8.93 -1.20 -3.31
C HIS A 74 -8.42 -2.07 -4.48
N VAL A 75 -7.12 -2.38 -4.52
CA VAL A 75 -6.52 -3.28 -5.52
C VAL A 75 -6.90 -4.74 -5.23
N ALA A 76 -6.95 -5.15 -3.95
CA ALA A 76 -7.43 -6.48 -3.56
C ALA A 76 -8.88 -6.74 -4.00
N GLU A 77 -9.74 -5.72 -4.00
CA GLU A 77 -11.12 -5.82 -4.50
C GLU A 77 -11.23 -5.90 -6.04
N ARG A 78 -10.21 -5.44 -6.78
CA ARG A 78 -10.24 -5.32 -8.26
C ARG A 78 -9.54 -6.45 -9.02
N GLY A 79 -8.93 -7.41 -8.34
CA GLY A 79 -8.37 -8.62 -8.95
C GLY A 79 -9.41 -9.62 -9.47
N HIS A 80 -10.45 -9.15 -10.17
CA HIS A 80 -11.56 -9.93 -10.74
C HIS A 80 -11.95 -9.46 -12.15
#